data_AF-A0A176S750-F1
#
_entry.id   AF-A0A176S750-F1
#
_cell.length_a   1.000
_cell.length_b   1.000
_cell.length_c   1.000
_cell.angle_alpha   90.00
_cell.angle_beta   90.00
_cell.angle_gamma   90.00
#
_symmetry.space_group_name_H-M   'P 1'
#
loop_
_entity.id
_entity.type
_entity.pdbx_description
1 polymer ?
#
loop_
_entity_poly.entity_id
_entity_poly.type
_entity_poly.pdbx_seq_one_letter_code
_entity_poly.pdbx_strand_id
1 'polypeptide(L)'
;MINAIDLETGKKFNNNKQTLRDLRDFNDEVCREHGLSVPEKDTARLRYTQTEKAIADPNTKSTAQYSWKDEIREAIDQSQATNMDEFKDHLKQYGITIERVTPKSITYRHLAENKKVRGRKLGEDYNKGGIQHGFERQIQQRQQQKYESNTNFQPKRSTSNRHESTERDTDVTQSDWNQFAQDTNELERRRQAAESARLVDEKARRDREKRVREKQASRPIINNDRDHDLEL
;
A
#
# COMPACT_ATOMS: atom_id res chain seq x y z
N MET A 1 14.01 11.49 32.24
CA MET A 1 15.41 11.97 32.24
C MET A 1 16.31 10.80 31.89
N ILE A 2 17.38 11.01 31.13
CA ILE A 2 18.40 9.98 30.86
C ILE A 2 19.58 10.26 31.80
N ASN A 3 20.11 9.21 32.43
CA ASN A 3 21.26 9.37 33.31
C ASN A 3 22.50 9.72 32.46
N ALA A 4 23.20 10.79 32.83
CA ALA A 4 24.35 11.29 32.06
C ALA A 4 25.64 10.52 32.36
N ILE A 5 25.63 9.66 33.38
CA ILE A 5 26.77 8.90 33.86
C ILE A 5 26.31 7.44 34.01
N ASP A 6 27.09 6.52 33.48
CA ASP A 6 26.91 5.10 33.73
C ASP A 6 27.26 4.79 35.20
N LEU A 7 26.32 4.20 35.93
CA LEU A 7 26.47 3.90 37.36
C LEU A 7 27.50 2.79 37.61
N GLU A 8 27.73 1.91 36.63
CA GLU A 8 28.66 0.78 36.77
C GLU A 8 30.06 1.15 36.30
N THR A 9 30.18 1.85 35.17
CA THR A 9 31.50 2.18 34.60
C THR A 9 31.98 3.59 34.95
N GLY A 10 31.14 4.46 35.51
CA GLY A 10 31.45 5.86 35.81
C GLY A 10 31.68 6.72 34.56
N LYS A 11 31.48 6.16 33.37
CA LYS A 11 31.73 6.86 32.10
C LYS A 11 30.58 7.81 31.80
N LYS A 12 30.93 9.00 31.30
CA LYS A 12 29.97 10.02 30.90
C LYS A 12 29.36 9.69 29.54
N PHE A 13 28.06 9.89 29.40
CA PHE A 13 27.35 9.80 28.13
C PHE A 13 27.92 10.81 27.13
N ASN A 14 28.48 10.31 26.02
CA ASN A 14 28.97 11.13 24.93
C ASN A 14 27.85 11.33 23.90
N ASN A 15 27.43 12.58 23.72
CA ASN A 15 26.39 12.94 22.76
C ASN A 15 27.00 13.06 21.35
N ASN A 16 27.10 11.93 20.67
CA ASN A 16 27.48 11.82 19.27
C ASN A 16 26.21 11.54 18.43
N LYS A 17 26.21 11.93 17.15
CA LYS A 17 25.12 11.61 16.21
C LYS A 17 24.84 10.11 16.13
N GLN A 18 25.85 9.27 16.34
CA GLN A 18 25.69 7.83 16.37
C GLN A 18 25.01 7.34 17.66
N THR A 19 25.41 7.84 18.83
CA THR A 19 24.82 7.43 20.12
C THR A 19 23.33 7.78 20.21
N LEU A 20 22.89 8.87 19.58
CA LEU A 20 21.46 9.19 19.45
C LEU A 20 20.69 8.19 18.58
N ARG A 21 21.31 7.60 17.55
CA ARG A 21 20.68 6.57 16.72
C ARG A 21 20.59 5.26 17.49
N ASP A 22 21.68 4.87 18.13
CA ASP A 22 21.77 3.63 18.90
C ASP A 22 20.74 3.65 20.05
N LEU A 23 20.58 4.79 20.74
CA LEU A 23 19.55 4.99 21.76
C LEU A 23 18.12 4.84 21.21
N ARG A 24 17.87 5.36 20.01
CA ARG A 24 16.55 5.27 19.37
C ARG A 24 16.26 3.83 18.96
N ASP A 25 17.26 3.12 18.44
CA ASP A 25 17.12 1.72 18.03
C ASP A 25 16.85 0.81 19.25
N PHE A 26 17.54 1.07 20.38
CA PHE A 26 17.27 0.39 21.65
C PHE A 26 15.85 0.68 22.16
N ASN A 27 15.38 1.94 22.06
CA ASN A 27 14.00 2.27 22.43
C ASN A 27 12.97 1.55 21.53
N ASP A 28 13.23 1.51 20.22
CA ASP A 28 12.39 0.80 19.24
C ASP A 28 12.35 -0.72 19.55
N GLU A 29 13.45 -1.31 20.01
CA GLU A 29 13.54 -2.71 20.43
C GLU A 29 12.71 -2.98 21.70
N VAL A 30 12.90 -2.17 22.75
CA VAL A 30 12.11 -2.24 23.98
C VAL A 30 10.61 -2.09 23.69
N CYS A 31 10.23 -1.18 22.77
CA CYS A 31 8.84 -1.05 22.35
C CYS A 31 8.31 -2.33 21.70
N ARG A 32 9.09 -2.98 20.83
CA ARG A 32 8.71 -4.27 20.20
C ARG A 32 8.54 -5.38 21.23
N GLU A 33 9.43 -5.47 22.21
CA GLU A 33 9.34 -6.45 23.31
C GLU A 33 8.07 -6.28 24.14
N HIS A 34 7.67 -5.04 24.41
CA HIS A 34 6.44 -4.73 25.13
C HIS A 34 5.18 -4.73 24.26
N GLY A 35 5.26 -5.17 22.99
CA GLY A 35 4.12 -5.22 22.08
C GLY A 35 3.61 -3.85 21.62
N LEU A 36 4.42 -2.80 21.76
CA LEU A 36 4.12 -1.45 21.31
C LEU A 36 4.50 -1.27 19.83
N SER A 37 3.70 -0.49 19.11
CA SER A 37 3.95 -0.20 17.70
C SER A 37 5.15 0.75 17.55
N VAL A 38 6.15 0.34 16.76
CA VAL A 38 7.26 1.21 16.37
C VAL A 38 6.91 1.95 15.08
N PRO A 39 7.05 3.28 15.04
CA PRO A 39 6.81 4.05 13.82
C PRO A 39 7.91 3.77 12.79
N GLU A 40 7.49 3.42 11.58
CA GLU A 40 8.41 3.17 10.47
C GLU A 40 9.14 4.47 10.07
N LYS A 41 10.46 4.37 9.91
CA LYS A 41 11.31 5.52 9.65
C LYS A 41 11.12 5.96 8.20
N ASP A 42 10.90 7.26 8.02
CA ASP A 42 10.82 7.94 6.73
C ASP A 42 9.65 7.61 5.79
N THR A 43 8.70 6.73 6.18
CA THR A 43 7.53 6.36 5.34
C THR A 43 6.28 7.22 5.59
N ALA A 44 6.40 8.27 6.41
CA ALA A 44 5.27 9.14 6.70
C ALA A 44 4.79 9.87 5.43
N ARG A 45 3.57 9.51 5.00
CA ARG A 45 2.83 10.11 3.88
C ARG A 45 2.80 11.63 3.97
N LEU A 46 2.52 12.14 5.18
CA LEU A 46 2.55 13.55 5.54
C LEU A 46 3.64 13.77 6.60
N ARG A 47 4.48 14.80 6.41
CA ARG A 47 5.50 15.16 7.40
C ARG A 47 5.21 16.54 7.97
N TYR A 48 4.97 16.57 9.28
CA TYR A 48 4.93 17.79 10.07
C TYR A 48 6.30 17.98 10.74
N THR A 49 6.93 19.16 10.62
CA THR A 49 8.10 19.49 11.46
C THR A 49 7.67 19.68 12.91
N GLN A 50 8.61 19.66 13.86
CA GLN A 50 8.28 19.67 15.29
C GLN A 50 7.52 20.94 15.72
N THR A 51 7.80 22.07 15.05
CA THR A 51 7.01 23.31 15.17
C THR A 51 5.56 23.12 14.70
N GLU A 52 5.34 22.25 13.72
CA GLU A 52 4.04 21.97 13.11
C GLU A 52 3.17 21.04 13.94
N LYS A 53 3.79 20.10 14.64
CA LYS A 53 3.07 19.23 15.57
C LYS A 53 2.51 19.98 16.78
N ALA A 54 3.19 21.04 17.25
CA ALA A 54 2.73 21.85 18.38
C ALA A 54 1.55 22.79 18.03
N ILE A 55 1.33 23.06 16.73
CA ILE A 55 0.29 23.97 16.24
C ILE A 55 -0.92 23.17 15.68
N ALA A 56 -0.71 21.93 15.25
CA ALA A 56 -1.76 21.04 14.72
C ALA A 56 -2.61 20.36 15.81
N ASP A 57 -2.52 20.78 17.08
CA ASP A 57 -3.37 20.25 18.13
C ASP A 57 -4.85 20.64 17.87
N PRO A 58 -5.76 19.66 17.69
CA PRO A 58 -7.14 19.90 17.28
C PRO A 58 -7.97 20.65 18.34
N ASN A 59 -7.42 20.81 19.54
CA ASN A 59 -8.05 21.51 20.67
C ASN A 59 -7.85 23.04 20.62
N THR A 60 -6.97 23.53 19.75
CA THR A 60 -6.77 24.95 19.46
C THR A 60 -7.25 25.24 18.05
N LYS A 61 -8.53 25.58 17.90
CA LYS A 61 -9.15 26.09 16.65
C LYS A 61 -8.60 27.46 16.21
N SER A 62 -7.43 27.86 16.69
CA SER A 62 -6.91 29.20 16.53
C SER A 62 -5.55 29.13 15.85
N THR A 63 -5.53 29.66 14.63
CA THR A 63 -4.37 30.19 13.91
C THR A 63 -3.67 29.20 12.96
N ALA A 64 -4.30 28.94 11.82
CA ALA A 64 -3.85 29.36 10.48
C ALA A 64 -2.33 29.57 10.20
N GLN A 65 -1.42 28.83 10.85
CA GLN A 65 0.02 28.98 10.63
C GLN A 65 0.55 28.05 9.52
N TYR A 66 -0.36 27.32 8.84
CA TYR A 66 -0.09 26.47 7.67
C TYR A 66 -0.76 26.89 6.37
N SER A 67 -1.45 28.04 6.32
CA SER A 67 -2.24 28.47 5.14
C SER A 67 -1.53 28.19 3.82
N TRP A 68 -0.35 28.78 3.58
CA TRP A 68 0.33 28.59 2.29
C TRP A 68 0.98 27.23 2.04
N LYS A 69 1.35 26.45 3.07
CA LYS A 69 1.89 25.09 2.85
C LYS A 69 0.75 24.12 2.58
N ASP A 70 -0.36 24.29 3.27
CA ASP A 70 -1.58 23.53 3.03
C ASP A 70 -2.20 23.95 1.69
N GLU A 71 -2.18 25.22 1.31
CA GLU A 71 -2.54 25.71 -0.03
C GLU A 71 -1.68 25.05 -1.13
N ILE A 72 -0.37 24.87 -0.90
CA ILE A 72 0.46 24.10 -1.85
C ILE A 72 0.02 22.64 -1.91
N ARG A 73 -0.29 22.00 -0.78
CA ARG A 73 -0.77 20.60 -0.78
C ARG A 73 -2.11 20.48 -1.48
N GLU A 74 -3.04 21.37 -1.17
CA GLU A 74 -4.36 21.44 -1.76
C GLU A 74 -4.28 21.70 -3.27
N ALA A 75 -3.47 22.65 -3.73
CA ALA A 75 -3.26 22.89 -5.15
C ALA A 75 -2.68 21.67 -5.88
N ILE A 76 -1.80 20.91 -5.21
CA ILE A 76 -1.27 19.65 -5.76
C ILE A 76 -2.36 18.58 -5.80
N ASP A 77 -3.14 18.42 -4.73
CA ASP A 77 -4.19 17.40 -4.62
C ASP A 77 -5.37 17.69 -5.58
N GLN A 78 -5.68 18.96 -5.83
CA GLN A 78 -6.64 19.40 -6.82
C GLN A 78 -6.12 19.25 -8.27
N SER A 79 -4.79 19.18 -8.45
CA SER A 79 -4.22 19.03 -9.79
C SER A 79 -4.52 17.65 -10.37
N GLN A 80 -5.30 17.63 -11.44
CA GLN A 80 -5.64 16.42 -12.21
C GLN A 80 -4.67 16.21 -13.39
N ALA A 81 -3.46 16.76 -13.29
CA ALA A 81 -2.48 16.76 -14.36
C ALA A 81 -1.96 15.34 -14.63
N THR A 82 -1.72 15.04 -15.89
CA THR A 82 -1.16 13.74 -16.32
C THR A 82 0.31 13.85 -16.70
N ASN A 83 0.81 15.07 -16.86
CA ASN A 83 2.18 15.36 -17.19
C ASN A 83 2.74 16.52 -16.35
N MET A 84 4.08 16.60 -16.26
CA MET A 84 4.78 17.63 -15.51
C MET A 84 4.51 19.05 -16.03
N ASP A 85 4.32 19.22 -17.33
CA ASP A 85 4.06 20.55 -17.90
C ASP A 85 2.62 21.02 -17.62
N GLU A 86 1.63 20.14 -17.79
CA GLU A 86 0.25 20.40 -17.33
C GLU A 86 0.22 20.72 -15.83
N PHE A 87 1.00 19.98 -15.04
CA PHE A 87 1.11 20.19 -13.60
C PHE A 87 1.68 21.57 -13.25
N LYS A 88 2.72 22.04 -13.97
CA LYS A 88 3.23 23.41 -13.79
C LYS A 88 2.15 24.44 -14.09
N ASP A 89 1.38 24.25 -15.16
CA ASP A 89 0.36 25.21 -15.56
C ASP A 89 -0.83 25.23 -14.60
N HIS A 90 -1.24 24.07 -14.08
CA HIS A 90 -2.24 23.98 -13.02
C HIS A 90 -1.75 24.72 -11.77
N LEU A 91 -0.52 24.46 -11.31
CA LEU A 91 0.03 25.13 -10.14
C LEU A 91 0.12 26.65 -10.31
N LYS A 92 0.43 27.15 -11.51
CA LYS A 92 0.43 28.59 -11.79
C LYS A 92 -0.94 29.24 -11.55
N GLN A 93 -2.04 28.53 -11.82
CA GLN A 93 -3.40 29.04 -11.57
C GLN A 93 -3.65 29.28 -10.08
N TYR A 94 -3.06 28.45 -9.23
CA TYR A 94 -3.09 28.60 -7.77
C TYR A 94 -1.99 29.54 -7.23
N GLY A 95 -1.27 30.26 -8.09
CA GLY A 95 -0.19 31.14 -7.67
C GLY A 95 1.03 30.38 -7.13
N ILE A 96 1.26 29.14 -7.58
CA ILE A 96 2.41 28.32 -7.20
C ILE A 96 3.28 28.05 -8.42
N THR A 97 4.59 28.24 -8.30
CA THR A 97 5.54 27.93 -9.38
C THR A 97 6.55 26.89 -8.92
N ILE A 98 6.90 25.98 -9.83
CA ILE A 98 7.99 25.05 -9.63
C ILE A 98 9.30 25.75 -9.99
N GLU A 99 10.13 26.04 -8.98
CA GLU A 99 11.41 26.74 -9.16
C GLU A 99 12.52 25.78 -9.62
N ARG A 100 12.55 24.57 -9.05
CA ARG A 100 13.59 23.58 -9.34
C ARG A 100 13.04 22.16 -9.28
N VAL A 101 13.25 21.41 -10.36
CA VAL A 101 13.00 19.97 -10.41
C VAL A 101 14.35 19.25 -10.25
N THR A 102 14.54 18.57 -9.13
CA THR A 102 15.69 17.69 -8.88
C THR A 102 15.25 16.24 -9.14
N PRO A 103 16.15 15.29 -9.46
CA PRO A 103 15.75 13.90 -9.71
C PRO A 103 14.96 13.25 -8.56
N LYS A 104 15.19 13.67 -7.31
CA LYS A 104 14.53 13.12 -6.12
C LYS A 104 13.49 14.03 -5.48
N SER A 105 13.45 15.32 -5.82
CA SER A 105 12.56 16.27 -5.12
C SER A 105 12.23 17.49 -5.99
N ILE A 106 11.05 18.04 -5.81
CA ILE A 106 10.57 19.26 -6.47
C ILE A 106 10.59 20.39 -5.44
N THR A 107 10.98 21.61 -5.83
CA THR A 107 10.88 22.80 -4.99
C THR A 107 9.75 23.68 -5.50
N TYR A 108 8.78 23.94 -4.63
CA TYR A 108 7.60 24.76 -4.88
C TYR A 108 7.83 26.16 -4.30
N ARG A 109 7.38 27.18 -5.01
CA ARG A 109 7.37 28.57 -4.58
C ARG A 109 5.94 29.10 -4.62
N HIS A 110 5.45 29.60 -3.50
CA HIS A 110 4.19 30.32 -3.41
C HIS A 110 4.41 31.77 -3.83
N LEU A 111 3.69 32.27 -4.84
CA LEU A 111 3.86 33.63 -5.36
C LEU A 111 3.28 34.66 -4.40
N ALA A 112 2.11 34.40 -3.79
CA ALA A 112 1.46 35.36 -2.91
C ALA A 112 2.24 35.64 -1.63
N GLU A 113 2.92 34.63 -1.09
CA GLU A 113 3.75 34.77 0.12
C GLU A 113 5.25 34.88 -0.16
N ASN A 114 5.66 34.69 -1.43
CA ASN A 114 7.07 34.61 -1.87
C ASN A 114 7.93 33.63 -1.05
N LYS A 115 7.32 32.55 -0.55
CA LYS A 115 7.99 31.51 0.23
C LYS A 115 8.23 30.26 -0.62
N LYS A 116 9.36 29.60 -0.37
CA LYS A 116 9.71 28.34 -1.05
C LYS A 116 9.78 27.17 -0.08
N VAL A 117 9.34 26.02 -0.56
CA VAL A 117 9.34 24.76 0.20
C VAL A 117 9.76 23.60 -0.69
N ARG A 118 10.57 22.68 -0.15
CA ARG A 118 10.94 21.44 -0.84
C ARG A 118 9.84 20.40 -0.64
N GLY A 119 9.50 19.63 -1.66
CA GLY A 119 8.50 18.55 -1.62
C GLY A 119 8.68 17.61 -0.43
N ARG A 120 9.93 17.21 -0.12
CA ARG A 120 10.25 16.33 1.03
C ARG A 120 9.81 16.89 2.39
N LYS A 121 9.63 18.21 2.50
CA LYS A 121 9.11 18.87 3.71
C LYS A 121 7.59 18.88 3.78
N LEU A 122 6.90 18.70 2.66
CA LEU A 122 5.44 18.59 2.60
C LEU A 122 4.98 17.14 2.81
N GLY A 123 5.74 16.17 2.30
CA GLY A 123 5.48 14.73 2.41
C GLY A 123 6.19 13.97 1.29
N GLU A 124 6.15 12.63 1.33
CA GLU A 124 6.73 11.82 0.26
C GLU A 124 5.84 11.85 -1.01
N ASP A 125 4.53 11.93 -0.83
CA ASP A 125 3.54 12.06 -1.91
C ASP A 125 3.77 13.34 -2.76
N TYR A 126 4.33 14.38 -2.14
CA TYR A 126 4.62 15.67 -2.77
C TYR A 126 6.06 15.77 -3.30
N ASN A 127 6.83 14.68 -3.29
CA ASN A 127 8.10 14.58 -4.00
C ASN A 127 7.89 14.16 -5.45
N LYS A 128 8.93 14.26 -6.27
CA LYS A 128 8.88 13.86 -7.69
C LYS A 128 8.32 12.44 -7.87
N GLY A 129 8.74 11.49 -7.03
CA GLY A 129 8.23 10.12 -7.07
C GLY A 129 6.74 10.05 -6.80
N GLY A 130 6.26 10.67 -5.71
CA GLY A 130 4.84 10.73 -5.38
C GLY A 130 3.98 11.41 -6.47
N ILE A 131 4.48 12.51 -7.05
CA ILE A 131 3.80 13.20 -8.16
C ILE A 131 3.72 12.31 -9.41
N GLN A 132 4.79 11.58 -9.75
CA GLN A 132 4.78 10.63 -10.86
C GLN A 132 3.77 9.49 -10.64
N HIS A 133 3.70 8.95 -9.42
CA HIS A 133 2.68 7.97 -9.06
C HIS A 133 1.26 8.55 -9.12
N GLY A 134 1.08 9.83 -8.77
CA GLY A 134 -0.17 10.56 -8.96
C GLY A 134 -0.60 10.64 -10.43
N PHE A 135 0.33 10.97 -11.33
CA PHE A 135 0.07 11.00 -12.76
C PHE A 135 -0.34 9.64 -13.31
N GLU A 136 0.37 8.58 -12.90
CA GLU A 136 0.06 7.21 -13.33
C GLU A 136 -1.34 6.78 -12.85
N ARG A 137 -1.69 7.06 -11.58
CA ARG A 137 -3.03 6.81 -11.04
C ARG A 137 -4.09 7.55 -11.86
N GLN A 138 -3.85 8.82 -12.19
CA GLN A 138 -4.79 9.64 -12.94
C GLN A 138 -5.02 9.12 -14.37
N ILE A 139 -3.93 8.68 -15.03
CA ILE A 139 -3.99 8.04 -16.33
C ILE A 139 -4.81 6.74 -16.27
N GLN A 140 -4.59 5.90 -15.25
CA GLN A 140 -5.35 4.66 -15.06
C GLN A 140 -6.84 4.93 -14.82
N GLN A 141 -7.19 5.92 -13.99
CA GLN A 141 -8.59 6.30 -13.73
C GLN A 141 -9.30 6.77 -15.02
N ARG A 142 -8.64 7.61 -15.83
CA ARG A 142 -9.20 8.06 -17.11
C ARG A 142 -9.39 6.89 -18.10
N GLN A 143 -8.50 5.90 -18.08
CA GLN A 143 -8.66 4.70 -18.89
C GLN A 143 -9.86 3.87 -18.39
N GLN A 144 -9.97 3.62 -17.09
CA GLN A 144 -11.11 2.89 -16.50
C GLN A 144 -12.46 3.55 -16.82
N GLN A 145 -12.56 4.88 -16.70
CA GLN A 145 -13.77 5.62 -17.08
C GLN A 145 -14.10 5.47 -18.57
N LYS A 146 -13.09 5.39 -19.46
CA LYS A 146 -13.31 5.09 -20.88
C LYS A 146 -13.82 3.67 -21.10
N TYR A 147 -13.33 2.68 -20.33
CA TYR A 147 -13.84 1.31 -20.40
C TYR A 147 -15.27 1.17 -19.83
N GLU A 148 -15.58 1.86 -18.73
CA GLU A 148 -16.90 1.88 -18.10
C GLU A 148 -17.95 2.59 -18.97
N SER A 149 -17.58 3.71 -19.59
CA SER A 149 -18.47 4.41 -20.54
C SER A 149 -18.74 3.61 -21.82
N ASN A 150 -17.79 2.77 -22.25
CA ASN A 150 -17.99 1.88 -23.40
C ASN A 150 -18.81 0.62 -23.05
N THR A 151 -18.74 0.14 -21.81
CA THR A 151 -19.56 -1.00 -21.34
C THR A 151 -21.00 -0.61 -20.98
N ASN A 152 -21.25 0.69 -20.71
CA ASN A 152 -22.61 1.22 -20.54
C ASN A 152 -23.35 1.45 -21.87
N PHE A 153 -22.74 1.09 -23.01
CA PHE A 153 -23.39 0.91 -24.31
C PHE A 153 -23.80 -0.56 -24.53
N GLN A 154 -24.22 -1.27 -23.49
CA GLN A 154 -25.23 -2.30 -23.74
C GLN A 154 -26.52 -1.55 -24.07
N PRO A 155 -27.13 -1.74 -25.25
CA PRO A 155 -28.40 -1.11 -25.53
C PRO A 155 -29.37 -1.58 -24.44
N LYS A 156 -29.80 -0.63 -23.59
CA LYS A 156 -30.97 -0.86 -22.74
C LYS A 156 -32.06 -1.24 -23.72
N ARG A 157 -32.43 -2.53 -23.71
CA ARG A 157 -33.57 -3.06 -24.46
C ARG A 157 -34.73 -2.12 -24.16
N SER A 158 -35.15 -1.35 -25.16
CA SER A 158 -36.25 -0.41 -25.02
C SER A 158 -37.41 -1.15 -24.39
N THR A 159 -37.79 -0.79 -23.16
CA THR A 159 -39.12 -1.13 -22.65
C THR A 159 -40.10 -0.18 -23.35
N SER A 160 -40.30 -0.41 -24.65
CA SER A 160 -41.33 0.30 -25.40
C SER A 160 -42.67 -0.18 -24.90
N ASN A 161 -43.43 0.76 -24.34
CA ASN A 161 -44.87 0.89 -24.50
C ASN A 161 -45.62 -0.40 -24.85
N ARG A 162 -46.16 -0.99 -23.78
CA ARG A 162 -47.55 -1.43 -23.68
C ARG A 162 -48.42 -0.92 -24.86
N HIS A 163 -48.98 -1.86 -25.61
CA HIS A 163 -49.81 -1.72 -26.81
C HIS A 163 -49.07 -1.63 -28.15
N GLU A 164 -48.60 -2.78 -28.65
CA GLU A 164 -48.92 -3.15 -30.04
C GLU A 164 -48.80 -4.68 -30.19
N SER A 165 -49.79 -5.27 -30.84
CA SER A 165 -49.83 -6.70 -31.15
C SER A 165 -48.77 -6.98 -32.22
N THR A 166 -47.69 -7.67 -31.87
CA THR A 166 -46.73 -8.16 -32.86
C THR A 166 -46.49 -9.64 -32.63
N GLU A 167 -46.65 -10.38 -33.72
CA GLU A 167 -46.55 -11.83 -33.83
C GLU A 167 -45.25 -12.33 -33.19
N ARG A 168 -45.37 -13.29 -32.28
CA ARG A 168 -44.23 -13.88 -31.57
C ARG A 168 -43.55 -14.89 -32.48
N ASP A 169 -42.45 -14.47 -33.09
CA ASP A 169 -41.48 -15.37 -33.69
C ASP A 169 -40.57 -15.89 -32.56
N THR A 170 -40.98 -16.99 -31.92
CA THR A 170 -40.18 -17.68 -30.88
C THR A 170 -40.12 -19.17 -31.19
N ASP A 171 -39.43 -19.55 -32.26
CA ASP A 171 -38.99 -20.93 -32.44
C ASP A 171 -37.65 -21.12 -31.70
N VAL A 172 -37.73 -21.21 -30.37
CA VAL A 172 -36.66 -21.82 -29.57
C VAL A 172 -36.75 -23.33 -29.80
N THR A 173 -35.80 -23.89 -30.52
CA THR A 173 -35.85 -25.30 -30.89
C THR A 173 -35.44 -26.20 -29.73
N GLN A 174 -35.97 -27.43 -29.71
CA GLN A 174 -35.63 -28.46 -28.71
C GLN A 174 -34.11 -28.69 -28.61
N SER A 175 -33.38 -28.48 -29.70
CA SER A 175 -31.92 -28.56 -29.79
C SER A 175 -31.20 -27.54 -28.91
N ASP A 176 -31.72 -26.32 -28.80
CA ASP A 176 -31.14 -25.26 -27.96
C ASP A 176 -31.24 -25.61 -26.47
N TRP A 177 -32.37 -26.21 -26.06
CA TRP A 177 -32.57 -26.72 -24.71
C TRP A 177 -31.67 -27.90 -24.38
N ASN A 178 -31.48 -28.81 -25.35
CA ASN A 178 -30.59 -29.95 -25.18
C ASN A 178 -29.12 -29.51 -25.08
N GLN A 179 -28.70 -28.51 -25.85
CA GLN A 179 -27.35 -27.95 -25.76
C GLN A 179 -27.10 -27.32 -24.38
N PHE A 180 -28.05 -26.51 -23.89
CA PHE A 180 -27.96 -25.91 -22.56
C PHE A 180 -27.88 -26.96 -21.43
N ALA A 181 -28.66 -28.04 -21.54
CA ALA A 181 -28.62 -29.15 -20.59
C ALA A 181 -27.29 -29.94 -20.64
N GLN A 182 -26.66 -30.04 -21.80
CA GLN A 182 -25.35 -30.70 -21.94
C GLN A 182 -24.23 -29.83 -21.34
N ASP A 183 -24.22 -28.54 -21.62
CA ASP A 183 -23.21 -27.60 -21.15
C ASP A 183 -23.21 -27.48 -19.61
N THR A 184 -24.40 -27.47 -19.01
CA THR A 184 -24.57 -27.44 -17.54
C THR A 184 -24.06 -28.72 -16.88
N ASN A 185 -24.37 -29.89 -17.43
CA ASN A 185 -23.87 -31.18 -16.95
C ASN A 185 -22.35 -31.34 -17.14
N GLU A 186 -21.78 -30.78 -18.20
CA GLU A 186 -20.33 -30.81 -18.42
C GLU A 186 -19.60 -29.93 -17.40
N LEU A 187 -20.12 -28.74 -17.12
CA LEU A 187 -19.56 -27.83 -16.12
C LEU A 187 -19.57 -28.47 -14.72
N GLU A 188 -20.64 -29.17 -14.37
CA GLU A 188 -20.75 -29.85 -13.08
C GLU A 188 -19.77 -31.03 -12.97
N ARG A 189 -19.59 -31.82 -14.04
CA ARG A 189 -18.56 -32.87 -14.09
C ARG A 189 -17.14 -32.32 -13.96
N ARG A 190 -16.84 -31.19 -14.61
CA ARG A 190 -15.52 -30.52 -14.48
C ARG A 190 -15.27 -30.06 -13.04
N ARG A 191 -16.29 -29.54 -12.35
CA ARG A 191 -16.20 -29.15 -10.93
C ARG A 191 -15.96 -30.35 -10.02
N GLN A 192 -16.69 -31.46 -10.21
CA GLN A 192 -16.51 -32.68 -9.44
C GLN A 192 -15.14 -33.33 -9.67
N ALA A 193 -14.64 -33.31 -10.91
CA ALA A 193 -13.30 -33.80 -11.24
C ALA A 193 -12.20 -32.95 -10.57
N ALA A 194 -12.35 -31.62 -10.54
CA ALA A 194 -11.42 -30.74 -9.85
C ALA A 194 -11.42 -30.96 -8.33
N GLU A 195 -12.60 -31.11 -7.71
CA GLU A 195 -12.73 -31.40 -6.27
C GLU A 195 -12.13 -32.77 -5.91
N SER A 196 -12.40 -33.81 -6.69
CA SER A 196 -11.81 -35.14 -6.45
C SER A 196 -10.28 -35.15 -6.60
N ALA A 197 -9.73 -34.42 -7.58
CA ALA A 197 -8.28 -34.26 -7.73
C ALA A 197 -7.65 -33.56 -6.52
N ARG A 198 -8.31 -32.54 -5.96
CA ARG A 198 -7.85 -31.85 -4.74
C ARG A 198 -7.82 -32.77 -3.53
N LEU A 199 -8.86 -33.60 -3.35
CA LEU A 199 -8.91 -34.56 -2.25
C LEU A 199 -7.83 -35.64 -2.35
N VAL A 200 -7.51 -36.09 -3.57
CA VAL A 200 -6.43 -37.05 -3.80
C VAL A 200 -5.07 -36.44 -3.48
N ASP A 201 -4.82 -35.21 -3.93
CA ASP A 201 -3.57 -34.49 -3.64
C ASP A 201 -3.39 -34.24 -2.13
N GLU A 202 -4.46 -33.83 -1.44
CA GLU A 202 -4.43 -33.64 0.01
C GLU A 202 -4.16 -34.95 0.77
N LYS A 203 -4.78 -36.05 0.34
CA LYS A 203 -4.52 -37.38 0.92
C LYS A 203 -3.07 -37.81 0.69
N ALA A 204 -2.55 -37.61 -0.52
CA ALA A 204 -1.15 -37.92 -0.85
C ALA A 204 -0.16 -37.08 -0.02
N ARG A 205 -0.50 -35.81 0.27
CA ARG A 205 0.28 -34.95 1.16
C ARG A 205 0.31 -35.51 2.59
N ARG A 206 -0.85 -35.86 3.15
CA ARG A 206 -0.93 -36.45 4.50
C ARG A 206 -0.17 -37.78 4.62
N ASP A 207 -0.27 -38.64 3.60
CA ASP A 207 0.46 -39.92 3.58
C ASP A 207 1.98 -39.74 3.48
N ARG A 208 2.46 -38.68 2.80
CA ARG A 208 3.89 -38.32 2.79
C ARG A 208 4.33 -37.82 4.17
N GLU A 209 3.57 -36.93 4.80
CA GLU A 209 3.87 -36.41 6.14
C GLU A 209 3.94 -37.54 7.19
N LYS A 210 2.99 -38.49 7.14
CA LYS A 210 2.98 -39.65 8.03
C LYS A 210 4.22 -40.51 7.88
N ARG A 211 4.62 -40.83 6.63
CA ARG A 211 5.85 -41.59 6.35
C ARG A 211 7.12 -40.87 6.79
N VAL A 212 7.16 -39.54 6.68
CA VAL A 212 8.29 -38.74 7.18
C VAL A 212 8.38 -38.81 8.70
N ARG A 213 7.24 -38.69 9.40
CA ARG A 213 7.17 -38.77 10.86
C ARG A 213 7.55 -40.16 11.38
N GLU A 214 7.08 -41.22 10.74
CA GLU A 214 7.47 -42.61 11.07
C GLU A 214 8.98 -42.83 10.87
N LYS A 215 9.56 -42.34 9.76
CA LYS A 215 11.00 -42.39 9.51
C LYS A 215 11.83 -41.58 10.52
N GLN A 216 11.31 -40.47 11.03
CA GLN A 216 11.97 -39.68 12.07
C GLN A 216 11.91 -40.40 13.43
N ALA A 217 10.78 -41.04 13.75
CA ALA A 217 10.61 -41.81 14.98
C ALA A 217 11.44 -43.11 15.01
N SER A 218 11.75 -43.69 13.85
CA SER A 218 12.56 -44.92 13.74
C SER A 218 14.08 -44.68 13.62
N ARG A 219 14.55 -43.43 13.75
CA ARG A 219 16.00 -43.14 13.75
C ARG A 219 16.59 -43.50 15.11
N PRO A 220 17.58 -44.41 15.20
CA PRO A 220 18.23 -44.72 16.46
C PRO A 220 18.99 -43.49 16.98
N ILE A 221 18.79 -43.18 18.25
CA ILE A 221 19.52 -42.12 18.97
C ILE A 221 20.93 -42.63 19.20
N ILE A 222 21.89 -42.13 18.42
CA ILE A 222 23.32 -42.39 18.67
C ILE A 222 23.77 -41.37 19.71
N ASN A 223 23.80 -41.78 20.99
CA ASN A 223 24.47 -41.03 22.03
C ASN A 223 25.98 -41.22 21.85
N ASN A 224 26.68 -40.15 21.50
CA ASN A 224 28.12 -40.14 21.36
C ASN A 224 28.70 -39.29 22.50
N ASP A 225 28.61 -39.81 23.72
CA ASP A 225 29.36 -39.28 24.86
C ASP A 225 30.80 -39.79 24.70
N ARG A 226 31.70 -38.88 24.31
CA ARG A 226 33.12 -39.16 24.21
C ARG A 226 33.80 -38.47 25.40
N ASP A 227 34.12 -39.28 26.39
CA ASP A 227 34.90 -38.91 27.57
C ASP A 227 36.20 -38.20 27.16
N HIS A 228 36.42 -37.01 27.75
CA HIS A 228 37.71 -36.34 27.73
C HIS A 228 38.48 -36.77 28.99
N ASP A 229 39.30 -37.82 28.88
CA ASP A 229 40.31 -38.15 29.87
C ASP A 229 41.42 -37.08 29.86
N LEU A 230 41.56 -36.37 30.98
CA LEU A 230 42.72 -35.56 31.34
C LEU A 230 43.68 -36.45 32.12
N GLU A 231 44.80 -36.85 31.51
CA GLU A 231 45.96 -37.35 32.26
C GLU A 231 46.96 -36.20 32.54
N LEU A 232 47.53 -36.29 33.75
CA LEU A 232 48.50 -35.42 34.42
C LEU A 232 49.86 -35.30 33.72
#